data_AF-A0A518AW84-F1
#
_entry.id   AF-A0A518AW84-F1
#
_cell.length_a   1.000
_cell.length_b   1.000
_cell.length_c   1.000
_cell.angle_alpha   90.00
_cell.angle_beta   90.00
_cell.angle_gamma   90.00
#
_symmetry.space_group_name_H-M   'P 1'
#
loop_
_entity.id
_entity.type
_entity.pdbx_description
1 polymer ?
#
loop_
_entity_poly.entity_id
_entity_poly.type
_entity_poly.pdbx_seq_one_letter_code
_entity_poly.pdbx_strand_id
1 'polypeptide(L)'
;MEITEVRIKLMDEPGERLKAFCSITFDDCFVIRDLKIIEGTTGPFVAMPSRKLTAHCPGCGMKNHLRSNYCNQCGRKLDANQAIRQADGRAKLYADIAHPINSECREQIQEVVIREFTEEIERSKLPGYVSRYDDYDEEYSAPPNRTTRVDEAHDGHSSATPHHPPPSSPATQSVSAKPSGGGHQPAPKPPQQGSDGFGAGIFGD
;
A
#
# COMPACT_ATOMS: atom_id res chain seq x y z
N MET A 1 -2.36 -17.38 -16.53
CA MET A 1 -1.27 -16.94 -15.65
C MET A 1 -0.94 -18.13 -14.80
N GLU A 2 0.26 -18.65 -14.96
CA GLU A 2 0.75 -19.84 -14.28
C GLU A 2 1.80 -19.42 -13.24
N ILE A 3 1.78 -20.07 -12.08
CA ILE A 3 2.81 -19.89 -11.05
C ILE A 3 3.93 -20.85 -11.41
N THR A 4 5.02 -20.34 -11.95
CA THR A 4 6.13 -21.15 -12.46
C THR A 4 7.15 -21.48 -11.38
N GLU A 5 7.21 -20.67 -10.32
CA GLU A 5 8.12 -20.92 -9.20
C GLU A 5 7.53 -20.43 -7.87
N VAL A 6 7.80 -21.17 -6.80
CA VAL A 6 7.55 -20.77 -5.42
C VAL A 6 8.81 -20.98 -4.60
N ARG A 7 9.19 -19.98 -3.81
CA ARG A 7 10.31 -20.06 -2.87
C ARG A 7 9.82 -19.76 -1.46
N ILE A 8 10.17 -20.62 -0.51
CA ILE A 8 9.70 -20.57 0.87
C ILE A 8 10.88 -20.30 1.80
N LYS A 9 10.72 -19.32 2.69
CA LYS A 9 11.61 -19.09 3.84
C LYS A 9 10.86 -19.41 5.12
N LEU A 10 11.14 -20.58 5.69
CA LEU A 10 10.54 -21.04 6.94
C LEU A 10 10.94 -20.14 8.11
N MET A 11 10.01 -19.90 9.04
CA MET A 11 10.22 -19.14 10.27
C MET A 11 10.07 -20.09 11.47
N ASP A 12 11.09 -20.14 12.33
CA ASP A 12 11.18 -21.06 13.47
C ASP A 12 10.89 -20.38 14.82
N GLU A 13 9.90 -19.47 14.86
CA GLU A 13 9.50 -18.83 16.11
C GLU A 13 8.29 -19.52 16.75
N PRO A 14 8.47 -20.21 17.90
CA PRO A 14 7.39 -20.91 18.57
C PRO A 14 6.37 -19.91 19.14
N GLY A 15 5.09 -20.16 18.89
CA GLY A 15 3.99 -19.30 19.35
C GLY A 15 3.60 -18.18 18.38
N GLU A 16 4.40 -17.94 17.33
CA GLU A 16 4.03 -17.01 16.28
C GLU A 16 3.06 -17.63 15.26
N ARG A 17 2.15 -16.79 14.76
CA ARG A 17 1.24 -17.15 13.67
C ARG A 17 1.93 -17.13 12.32
N LEU A 18 3.00 -16.36 12.15
CA LEU A 18 3.77 -16.34 10.92
C LEU A 18 4.59 -17.63 10.83
N LYS A 19 4.41 -18.41 9.77
CA LYS A 19 5.10 -19.69 9.56
C LYS A 19 6.19 -19.61 8.50
N ALA A 20 6.00 -18.79 7.49
CA ALA A 20 6.99 -18.59 6.45
C ALA A 20 6.76 -17.27 5.70
N PHE A 21 7.82 -16.77 5.09
CA PHE A 21 7.74 -15.86 3.96
C PHE A 21 7.79 -16.64 2.66
N CYS A 22 7.14 -16.13 1.64
CA CYS A 22 7.02 -16.75 0.33
C CYS A 22 7.26 -15.71 -0.77
N SER A 23 7.96 -16.12 -1.82
CA SER A 23 8.04 -15.41 -3.09
C SER A 23 7.50 -16.31 -4.19
N ILE A 24 6.70 -15.75 -5.10
CA ILE A 24 6.12 -16.48 -6.23
C ILE A 24 6.50 -15.81 -7.55
N THR A 25 6.75 -16.61 -8.57
CA THR A 25 7.03 -16.17 -9.94
C THR A 25 5.87 -16.57 -10.83
N PHE A 26 5.35 -15.61 -11.60
CA PHE A 26 4.34 -15.82 -12.62
C PHE A 26 4.98 -15.84 -14.00
N ASP A 27 4.60 -16.84 -14.80
CA ASP A 27 4.96 -16.98 -16.21
C ASP A 27 6.46 -16.71 -16.48
N ASP A 28 7.36 -17.10 -15.55
CA ASP A 28 8.82 -16.86 -15.58
C ASP A 28 9.28 -15.42 -15.82
N CYS A 29 8.40 -14.43 -15.62
CA CYS A 29 8.66 -13.04 -15.98
C CYS A 29 8.31 -12.03 -14.91
N PHE A 30 7.55 -12.42 -13.88
CA PHE A 30 7.08 -11.50 -12.85
C PHE A 30 7.12 -12.12 -11.45
N VAL A 31 7.92 -11.55 -10.56
CA VAL A 31 8.07 -12.03 -9.17
C VAL A 31 7.30 -11.14 -8.20
N ILE A 32 6.51 -11.75 -7.33
CA ILE A 32 5.92 -11.10 -6.15
C ILE A 32 6.60 -11.66 -4.91
N ARG A 33 7.22 -10.76 -4.14
CA ARG A 33 7.90 -11.07 -2.87
C ARG A 33 7.00 -10.75 -1.67
N ASP A 34 7.42 -11.18 -0.49
CA ASP A 34 6.82 -10.85 0.82
C ASP A 34 5.36 -11.33 0.99
N LEU A 35 4.99 -12.43 0.33
CA LEU A 35 3.80 -13.19 0.73
C LEU A 35 4.09 -13.84 2.08
N LYS A 36 3.07 -13.99 2.91
CA LYS A 36 3.19 -14.57 4.26
C LYS A 36 2.30 -15.79 4.38
N ILE A 37 2.83 -16.86 4.95
CA ILE A 37 2.05 -18.02 5.33
C ILE A 37 1.72 -17.87 6.82
N ILE A 38 0.43 -17.77 7.13
CA ILE A 38 -0.05 -17.47 8.48
C ILE A 38 -0.94 -18.62 8.96
N GLU A 39 -0.72 -19.06 10.19
CA GLU A 39 -1.57 -20.02 10.88
C GLU A 39 -2.91 -19.38 11.23
N GLY A 40 -3.98 -19.87 10.60
CA GLY A 40 -5.37 -19.53 10.88
C GLY A 40 -6.04 -20.51 11.83
N THR A 41 -7.32 -20.30 12.11
CA THR A 41 -8.13 -21.26 12.89
C THR A 41 -8.47 -22.52 12.10
N THR A 42 -8.51 -22.43 10.78
CA THR A 42 -8.83 -23.52 9.84
C THR A 42 -7.59 -24.07 9.16
N GLY A 43 -6.39 -23.80 9.70
CA GLY A 43 -5.10 -24.14 9.12
C GLY A 43 -4.38 -22.96 8.47
N PRO A 44 -3.22 -23.23 7.83
CA PRO A 44 -2.37 -22.21 7.24
C PRO A 44 -3.00 -21.60 5.98
N PHE A 45 -2.85 -20.30 5.82
CA PHE A 45 -3.33 -19.56 4.64
C PHE A 45 -2.32 -18.52 4.18
N VAL A 46 -2.46 -18.09 2.92
CA VAL A 46 -1.56 -17.11 2.30
C VAL A 46 -2.12 -15.69 2.49
N ALA A 47 -1.32 -14.83 3.11
CA ALA A 47 -1.55 -13.40 3.18
C ALA A 47 -0.68 -12.68 2.14
N MET A 48 -1.31 -11.80 1.38
CA MET A 48 -0.65 -11.02 0.34
C MET A 48 0.35 -10.00 0.91
N PRO A 49 1.34 -9.57 0.12
CA PRO A 49 2.25 -8.50 0.52
C PRO A 49 1.46 -7.22 0.75
N SER A 50 1.68 -6.58 1.89
CA SER A 50 0.91 -5.41 2.31
C SER A 50 1.82 -4.28 2.77
N ARG A 51 1.37 -3.05 2.53
CA ARG A 51 2.04 -1.83 3.00
C ARG A 51 1.14 -1.04 3.93
N LYS A 52 1.78 -0.30 4.84
CA LYS A 52 1.10 0.65 5.71
C LYS A 52 0.63 1.85 4.89
N LEU A 53 -0.62 2.25 5.07
CA LEU A 53 -1.21 3.41 4.44
C LEU A 53 -0.66 4.71 5.05
N THR A 54 -0.47 5.70 4.18
CA THR A 54 0.09 7.01 4.52
C THR A 54 -0.77 8.12 3.93
N ALA A 55 -0.72 9.30 4.55
CA ALA A 55 -1.34 10.53 4.06
C ALA A 55 -0.30 11.66 4.05
N HIS A 56 -0.46 12.61 3.14
CA HIS A 56 0.43 13.76 3.03
C HIS A 56 -0.01 14.86 4.02
N CYS A 57 0.95 15.48 4.70
CA CYS A 57 0.67 16.59 5.59
C CYS A 57 0.13 17.79 4.80
N PRO A 58 -0.99 18.42 5.20
CA PRO A 58 -1.53 19.59 4.51
C PRO A 58 -0.69 20.87 4.71
N GLY A 59 0.33 20.82 5.59
CA GLY A 59 1.25 21.93 5.81
C GLY A 59 2.50 21.84 4.93
N CYS A 60 3.25 20.74 5.05
CA CYS A 60 4.55 20.59 4.38
C CYS A 60 4.58 19.51 3.29
N GLY A 61 3.48 18.79 3.04
CA GLY A 61 3.42 17.69 2.07
C GLY A 61 4.09 16.39 2.51
N MET A 62 4.78 16.33 3.66
CA MET A 62 5.44 15.10 4.13
C MET A 62 4.48 13.91 4.22
N LYS A 63 4.92 12.71 3.82
CA LYS A 63 4.16 11.46 4.00
C LYS A 63 4.20 11.03 5.47
N ASN A 64 3.03 10.84 6.07
CA ASN A 64 2.88 10.42 7.45
C ASN A 64 2.03 9.16 7.52
N HIS A 65 2.24 8.33 8.53
CA HIS A 65 1.36 7.18 8.79
C HIS A 65 -0.08 7.67 9.04
N LEU A 66 -1.06 6.92 8.58
CA LEU A 66 -2.48 7.32 8.67
C LEU A 66 -2.99 7.49 10.12
N ARG A 67 -2.28 6.93 11.12
CA ARG A 67 -2.56 7.08 12.55
C ARG A 67 -1.73 8.17 13.25
N SER A 68 -0.83 8.85 12.55
CA SER A 68 -0.01 9.89 13.16
C SER A 68 -0.89 11.08 13.54
N ASN A 69 -0.86 11.50 14.80
CA ASN A 69 -1.56 12.70 15.28
C ASN A 69 -0.84 13.99 14.91
N TYR A 70 0.46 13.92 14.61
CA TYR A 70 1.31 15.04 14.25
C TYR A 70 2.18 14.68 13.07
N CYS A 71 2.55 15.67 12.28
CA CYS A 71 3.46 15.50 11.16
C CYS A 71 4.88 15.23 11.66
N ASN A 72 5.50 14.16 11.15
CA ASN A 72 6.87 13.75 11.43
C ASN A 72 7.93 14.73 10.91
N GLN A 73 7.57 15.74 10.11
CA GLN A 73 8.48 16.77 9.61
C GLN A 73 8.26 18.13 10.28
N CYS A 74 7.05 18.69 10.19
CA CYS A 74 6.78 20.05 10.64
C CYS A 74 6.01 20.14 11.97
N GLY A 75 5.71 18.99 12.61
CA GLY A 75 4.97 18.96 13.89
C GLY A 75 3.50 19.38 13.81
N ARG A 76 2.98 19.76 12.64
CA ARG A 76 1.58 20.15 12.47
C ARG A 76 0.64 19.02 12.87
N LYS A 77 -0.40 19.33 13.64
CA LYS A 77 -1.46 18.37 13.97
C LYS A 77 -2.12 17.83 12.69
N LEU A 78 -2.17 16.52 12.57
CA LEU A 78 -2.83 15.80 11.47
C LEU A 78 -4.22 15.37 11.91
N ASP A 79 -5.11 15.22 10.94
CA ASP A 79 -6.47 14.76 11.21
C ASP A 79 -6.50 13.24 11.34
N ALA A 80 -6.86 12.75 12.53
CA ALA A 80 -7.01 11.33 12.84
C ALA A 80 -8.16 10.66 12.06
N ASN A 81 -9.07 11.46 11.48
CA ASN A 81 -10.20 10.97 10.67
C ASN A 81 -9.90 10.76 9.19
N GLN A 82 -8.67 11.02 8.72
CA GLN A 82 -8.31 10.74 7.32
C GLN A 82 -8.27 9.25 6.97
N ALA A 83 -8.31 8.36 7.95
CA ALA A 83 -8.42 6.95 7.66
C ALA A 83 -9.79 6.64 7.06
N ILE A 84 -9.82 6.04 5.86
CA ILE A 84 -11.04 5.51 5.26
C ILE A 84 -11.66 4.55 6.28
N ARG A 85 -12.77 4.98 6.88
CA ARG A 85 -13.56 4.20 7.82
C ARG A 85 -14.40 3.25 6.98
N GLN A 86 -14.19 1.95 7.16
CA GLN A 86 -15.10 0.97 6.61
C GLN A 86 -16.46 1.07 7.32
N ALA A 87 -17.48 0.41 6.77
CA ALA A 87 -18.84 0.44 7.31
C ALA A 87 -18.92 -0.06 8.78
N ASP A 88 -17.92 -0.82 9.23
CA ASP A 88 -17.74 -1.32 10.60
C ASP A 88 -17.08 -0.29 11.56
N GLY A 89 -16.74 0.91 11.06
CA GLY A 89 -16.06 1.96 11.80
C GLY A 89 -14.55 1.74 11.98
N ARG A 90 -13.97 0.66 11.44
CA ARG A 90 -12.54 0.36 11.57
C ARG A 90 -11.75 1.02 10.44
N ALA A 91 -10.74 1.78 10.82
CA ALA A 91 -9.80 2.41 9.89
C ALA A 91 -8.98 1.34 9.15
N LYS A 92 -9.04 1.33 7.80
CA LYS A 92 -8.10 0.52 7.00
C LYS A 92 -6.70 1.14 7.12
N LEU A 93 -5.76 0.43 7.73
CA LEU A 93 -4.38 0.91 7.95
C LEU A 93 -3.36 0.33 6.99
N TYR A 94 -3.68 -0.82 6.43
CA TYR A 94 -2.83 -1.55 5.51
C TYR A 94 -3.64 -1.80 4.24
N ALA A 95 -2.93 -1.81 3.12
CA ALA A 95 -3.48 -2.26 1.86
C ALA A 95 -2.48 -3.21 1.23
N ASP A 96 -3.00 -4.24 0.59
CA ASP A 96 -2.20 -5.18 -0.17
C ASP A 96 -1.58 -4.43 -1.36
N ILE A 97 -0.31 -4.70 -1.61
CA ILE A 97 0.44 -4.18 -2.76
C ILE A 97 0.03 -4.95 -4.01
N ALA A 98 -0.14 -6.27 -3.86
CA ALA A 98 -0.65 -7.15 -4.88
C ALA A 98 -1.79 -7.97 -4.29
N HIS A 99 -2.85 -8.21 -5.05
CA HIS A 99 -3.92 -9.11 -4.66
C HIS A 99 -4.56 -9.75 -5.90
N PRO A 100 -5.02 -11.01 -5.82
CA PRO A 100 -5.83 -11.59 -6.88
C PRO A 100 -7.14 -10.83 -7.03
N ILE A 101 -7.64 -10.71 -8.26
CA ILE A 101 -8.90 -10.02 -8.56
C ILE A 101 -10.12 -10.95 -8.46
N ASN A 102 -9.92 -12.25 -8.70
CA ASN A 102 -10.97 -13.27 -8.68
C ASN A 102 -10.64 -14.40 -7.70
N SER A 103 -11.67 -15.15 -7.31
CA SER A 103 -11.55 -16.26 -6.36
C SER A 103 -10.69 -17.41 -6.91
N GLU A 104 -10.82 -17.70 -8.20
CA GLU A 104 -10.06 -18.77 -8.85
C GLU A 104 -8.55 -18.57 -8.72
N CYS A 105 -8.04 -17.37 -9.05
CA CYS A 105 -6.62 -17.05 -8.89
C CYS A 105 -6.18 -17.07 -7.43
N ARG A 106 -7.06 -16.64 -6.51
CA ARG A 106 -6.79 -16.71 -5.06
C ARG A 106 -6.60 -18.14 -4.60
N GLU A 107 -7.48 -19.04 -5.03
CA GLU A 107 -7.42 -20.47 -4.70
C GLU A 107 -6.17 -21.12 -5.29
N GLN A 108 -5.85 -20.83 -6.56
CA GLN A 108 -4.63 -21.31 -7.21
C GLN A 108 -3.36 -20.87 -6.47
N ILE A 109 -3.24 -19.58 -6.12
CA ILE A 109 -2.08 -19.09 -5.35
C ILE A 109 -2.00 -19.80 -4.00
N GLN A 110 -3.13 -19.92 -3.29
CA GLN A 110 -3.15 -20.53 -1.97
C GLN A 110 -2.74 -22.01 -2.04
N GLU A 111 -3.30 -22.78 -2.96
CA GLU A 111 -3.01 -24.20 -3.11
C GLU A 111 -1.53 -24.45 -3.41
N VAL A 112 -1.00 -23.78 -4.44
CA VAL A 112 0.39 -23.97 -4.90
C VAL A 112 1.38 -23.56 -3.80
N VAL A 113 1.15 -22.45 -3.12
CA VAL A 113 2.05 -21.98 -2.04
C VAL A 113 2.00 -22.87 -0.82
N ILE A 114 0.81 -23.32 -0.38
CA ILE A 114 0.69 -24.20 0.80
C ILE A 114 1.26 -25.58 0.54
N ARG A 115 1.13 -26.10 -0.69
CA ARG A 115 1.79 -27.34 -1.11
C ARG A 115 3.30 -27.23 -0.97
N GLU A 116 3.90 -26.22 -1.60
CA GLU A 116 5.36 -25.99 -1.57
C GLU A 116 5.89 -25.73 -0.15
N PHE A 117 5.12 -25.03 0.69
CA PHE A 117 5.45 -24.85 2.10
C PHE A 117 5.51 -26.17 2.87
N THR A 118 4.56 -27.07 2.62
CA THR A 118 4.52 -28.38 3.28
C THR A 118 5.72 -29.23 2.83
N GLU A 119 6.02 -29.24 1.54
CA GLU A 119 7.20 -29.90 1.01
C GLU A 119 8.50 -29.31 1.56
N GLU A 120 8.59 -27.99 1.71
CA GLU A 120 9.77 -27.34 2.29
C GLU A 120 9.96 -27.73 3.77
N ILE A 121 8.87 -27.88 4.54
CA ILE A 121 8.93 -28.41 5.91
C ILE A 121 9.47 -29.85 5.94
N GLU A 122 9.13 -30.66 4.95
CA GLU A 122 9.67 -32.02 4.86
C GLU A 122 11.14 -32.01 4.46
N ARG A 123 11.51 -31.17 3.48
CA ARG A 123 12.91 -30.96 3.06
C ARG A 123 13.78 -30.46 4.21
N SER A 124 13.26 -29.57 5.06
CA SER A 124 14.02 -28.99 6.18
C SER A 124 14.38 -30.00 7.29
N LYS A 125 13.68 -31.14 7.35
CA LYS A 125 13.97 -32.23 8.29
C LYS A 125 15.10 -33.15 7.81
N LEU A 126 15.47 -33.08 6.53
CA LEU A 126 16.51 -33.94 5.96
C LEU A 126 17.91 -33.44 6.36
N PRO A 127 18.87 -34.36 6.59
CA PRO A 127 20.23 -33.97 6.92
C PRO A 127 20.89 -33.27 5.72
N GLY A 128 21.55 -32.13 5.98
CA GLY A 128 22.21 -31.34 4.94
C GLY A 128 21.28 -30.39 4.18
N TYR A 129 20.08 -30.12 4.70
CA TYR A 129 19.17 -29.13 4.12
C TYR A 129 19.81 -27.74 4.00
N VAL A 130 19.62 -27.14 2.83
CA VAL A 130 19.94 -25.74 2.54
C VAL A 130 18.69 -25.12 1.90
N SER A 131 18.25 -23.98 2.44
CA SER A 131 17.08 -23.24 1.95
C SER A 131 17.32 -22.70 0.55
N ARG A 132 16.41 -22.97 -0.38
CA ARG A 132 16.45 -22.41 -1.75
C ARG A 132 16.16 -20.90 -1.81
N TYR A 133 15.72 -20.31 -0.71
CA TYR A 133 15.31 -18.91 -0.68
C TYR A 133 16.50 -17.94 -0.70
N ASP A 134 17.61 -18.30 -0.06
CA ASP A 134 18.70 -17.36 0.20
C ASP A 134 19.59 -17.09 -1.03
N ASP A 135 19.51 -17.92 -2.08
CA ASP A 135 20.29 -17.77 -3.33
C ASP A 135 19.93 -16.52 -4.15
N TYR A 136 18.74 -15.93 -3.96
CA TYR A 136 18.26 -14.82 -4.82
C TYR A 136 18.75 -13.43 -4.38
N ASP A 137 19.08 -13.26 -3.10
CA ASP A 137 19.57 -11.97 -2.59
C ASP A 137 21.00 -11.69 -3.08
N GLU A 138 21.79 -12.75 -3.32
CA GLU A 138 23.15 -12.64 -3.86
C GLU A 138 23.18 -12.30 -5.36
N GLU A 139 22.25 -12.83 -6.17
CA GLU A 139 22.24 -12.63 -7.63
C GLU A 139 21.90 -11.18 -8.05
N TYR A 140 21.08 -10.47 -7.27
CA TYR A 140 20.69 -9.08 -7.53
C TYR A 140 21.50 -8.03 -6.75
N SER A 141 22.18 -8.43 -5.67
CA SER A 141 23.00 -7.51 -4.84
C SER A 141 24.41 -7.30 -5.40
N ALA A 142 24.86 -8.13 -6.35
CA ALA A 142 26.11 -7.90 -7.06
C ALA A 142 25.88 -6.95 -8.26
N PRO A 143 26.28 -5.66 -8.19
CA PRO A 143 26.21 -4.81 -9.37
C PRO A 143 27.19 -5.34 -10.43
N PRO A 144 26.79 -5.52 -11.70
CA PRO A 144 27.74 -5.69 -12.78
C PRO A 144 28.37 -4.33 -13.03
N ASN A 145 29.45 -4.02 -12.30
CA ASN A 145 30.38 -2.93 -12.60
C ASN A 145 29.70 -1.64 -13.11
N ARG A 146 28.65 -1.20 -12.44
CA ARG A 146 28.07 0.13 -12.67
C ARG A 146 28.85 1.06 -11.77
N THR A 147 29.61 1.97 -12.39
CA THR A 147 30.03 3.21 -11.76
C THR A 147 28.76 3.93 -11.29
N THR A 148 28.32 3.62 -10.08
CA THR A 148 27.37 4.45 -9.37
C THR A 148 28.02 5.81 -9.28
N ARG A 149 27.54 6.78 -10.06
CA ARG A 149 27.59 8.17 -9.62
C ARG A 149 26.76 8.19 -8.34
N VAL A 150 27.42 7.92 -7.22
CA VAL A 150 27.04 8.50 -5.96
C VAL A 150 27.04 9.99 -6.22
N ASP A 151 25.86 10.61 -6.34
CA ASP A 151 25.78 12.04 -6.14
C ASP A 151 26.41 12.29 -4.77
N GLU A 152 27.53 13.03 -4.76
CA GLU A 152 28.16 13.49 -3.53
C GLU A 152 27.06 14.11 -2.67
N ALA A 153 26.95 13.63 -1.43
CA ALA A 153 26.05 14.22 -0.47
C ALA A 153 26.29 15.74 -0.48
N HIS A 154 25.25 16.52 -0.78
CA HIS A 154 25.35 17.97 -0.66
C HIS A 154 25.93 18.28 0.71
N ASP A 155 27.12 18.88 0.73
CA ASP A 155 27.77 19.33 1.95
C ASP A 155 26.75 20.16 2.73
N GLY A 156 26.45 19.67 3.93
CA GLY A 156 25.54 20.32 4.87
C GLY A 156 26.17 21.60 5.41
N HIS A 157 26.30 22.63 4.57
CA HIS A 157 26.43 24.00 5.04
C HIS A 157 25.03 24.52 5.38
N SER A 158 24.58 24.10 6.57
CA SER A 158 23.48 24.74 7.27
C SER A 158 23.95 26.12 7.75
N SER A 159 23.92 27.13 6.89
CA SER A 159 23.82 28.51 7.38
C SER A 159 22.36 28.78 7.72
N ALA A 160 21.95 28.34 8.91
CA ALA A 160 20.68 28.72 9.50
C ALA A 160 20.67 30.24 9.74
N THR A 161 20.20 31.02 8.77
CA THR A 161 19.81 32.40 9.00
C THR A 161 18.39 32.44 9.54
N PRO A 162 18.12 33.06 10.71
CA PRO A 162 16.77 33.25 11.21
C PRO A 162 15.97 34.12 10.23
N HIS A 163 14.81 33.64 9.76
CA HIS A 163 13.87 34.45 9.01
C HIS A 163 13.34 35.58 9.90
N HIS A 164 13.84 36.79 9.69
CA HIS A 164 13.21 38.02 10.21
C HIS A 164 11.93 38.30 9.40
N PRO A 165 10.82 38.68 10.07
CA PRO A 165 9.66 39.20 9.36
C PRO A 165 10.01 40.56 8.72
N PRO A 166 9.53 40.86 7.49
CA PRO A 166 9.81 42.14 6.86
C PRO A 166 9.15 43.29 7.65
N PRO A 167 9.82 44.44 7.80
CA PRO A 167 9.26 45.59 8.52
C PRO A 167 8.11 46.23 7.73
N SER A 168 7.04 46.50 8.45
CA SER A 168 5.90 47.32 8.04
C SER A 168 6.29 48.80 7.83
N SER A 169 5.75 49.41 6.76
CA SER A 169 5.15 50.78 6.64
C SER A 169 5.55 51.51 5.34
N PRO A 170 4.84 52.57 4.86
CA PRO A 170 3.52 53.10 5.23
C PRO A 170 2.53 53.20 4.04
N ALA A 171 1.32 53.65 4.35
CA ALA A 171 0.19 53.89 3.47
C ALA A 171 0.44 54.89 2.33
N THR A 172 -0.24 54.68 1.18
CA THR A 172 -0.87 55.78 0.42
C THR A 172 -2.02 55.31 -0.49
N GLN A 173 -3.22 55.75 -0.11
CA GLN A 173 -4.31 56.31 -0.93
C GLN A 173 -5.01 55.49 -2.02
N SER A 174 -6.19 54.99 -1.63
CA SER A 174 -7.50 55.17 -2.27
C SER A 174 -7.58 55.65 -3.72
N VAL A 175 -8.14 54.80 -4.59
CA VAL A 175 -9.11 55.24 -5.61
C VAL A 175 -10.22 54.18 -5.77
N SER A 176 -11.44 54.67 -5.71
CA SER A 176 -12.70 53.94 -5.79
C SER A 176 -13.04 53.52 -7.23
N ALA A 177 -13.51 52.29 -7.43
CA ALA A 177 -14.31 51.93 -8.60
C ALA A 177 -15.35 50.85 -8.25
N LYS A 178 -16.59 51.09 -8.69
CA LYS A 178 -17.85 50.43 -8.34
C LYS A 178 -18.01 48.99 -8.89
N PRO A 179 -18.97 48.21 -8.37
CA PRO A 179 -19.12 46.79 -8.67
C PRO A 179 -19.97 46.56 -9.93
N SER A 180 -19.48 45.69 -10.83
CA SER A 180 -20.27 45.11 -11.92
C SER A 180 -20.71 43.70 -11.54
N GLY A 181 -22.03 43.51 -11.46
CA GLY A 181 -22.66 42.24 -11.10
C GLY A 181 -22.49 41.15 -12.16
N GLY A 182 -22.43 39.91 -11.68
CA GLY A 182 -22.49 38.70 -12.50
C GLY A 182 -23.15 37.58 -11.70
N GLY A 183 -24.46 37.44 -11.84
CA GLY A 183 -25.23 36.34 -11.26
C GLY A 183 -24.87 35.03 -11.94
N HIS A 184 -24.52 34.01 -11.15
CA HIS A 184 -24.42 32.63 -11.61
C HIS A 184 -25.75 31.91 -11.32
N GLN A 185 -26.41 31.47 -12.38
CA GLN A 185 -27.56 30.56 -12.32
C GLN A 185 -27.09 29.11 -12.10
N PRO A 186 -27.88 28.26 -11.42
CA PRO A 186 -27.58 26.84 -11.29
C PRO A 186 -27.97 26.04 -12.56
N ALA A 187 -27.16 25.02 -12.87
CA ALA A 187 -27.31 24.12 -14.01
C ALA A 187 -28.57 23.22 -13.95
N PRO A 188 -29.12 22.77 -15.10
CA PRO A 188 -30.36 22.00 -15.16
C PRO A 188 -30.19 20.51 -14.82
N LYS A 189 -31.25 19.92 -14.23
CA LYS A 189 -31.40 18.48 -13.94
C LYS A 189 -31.64 17.67 -15.23
N PRO A 190 -31.20 16.40 -15.29
CA PRO A 190 -31.49 15.52 -16.42
C PRO A 190 -32.95 15.01 -16.42
N PRO A 191 -33.51 14.61 -17.58
CA PRO A 191 -34.93 14.30 -17.72
C PRO A 191 -35.29 12.90 -17.17
N GLN A 192 -36.48 12.82 -16.58
CA GLN A 192 -37.17 11.57 -16.29
C GLN A 192 -37.85 11.04 -17.56
N GLN A 193 -37.63 9.77 -17.88
CA GLN A 193 -38.52 8.97 -18.73
C GLN A 193 -38.88 7.68 -17.97
N GLY A 194 -40.13 7.62 -17.49
CA GLY A 194 -40.92 6.38 -17.56
C GLY A 194 -41.46 6.25 -18.99
N SER A 195 -41.97 5.13 -19.46
CA SER A 195 -42.34 3.84 -18.90
C SER A 195 -42.17 2.81 -20.03
N ASP A 196 -42.04 1.53 -19.72
CA ASP A 196 -42.91 0.46 -20.24
C ASP A 196 -42.35 -0.92 -19.82
N GLY A 197 -43.27 -1.76 -19.35
CA GLY A 197 -42.99 -2.88 -18.47
C GLY A 197 -42.49 -4.16 -19.13
N PHE A 198 -41.88 -5.01 -18.30
CA PHE A 198 -41.81 -6.44 -18.54
C PHE A 198 -41.61 -7.19 -17.22
N GLY A 199 -42.49 -8.16 -16.93
CA GLY A 199 -42.17 -9.30 -16.06
C GLY A 199 -42.70 -9.27 -14.63
N ALA A 200 -43.96 -9.63 -14.48
CA ALA A 200 -44.55 -10.05 -13.20
C ALA A 200 -43.97 -11.40 -12.71
N GLY A 201 -43.83 -11.53 -11.38
CA GLY A 201 -44.15 -12.74 -10.61
C GLY A 201 -43.12 -13.88 -10.51
N ILE A 202 -42.62 -14.12 -9.30
CA ILE A 202 -42.36 -15.47 -8.75
C ILE A 202 -42.05 -15.35 -7.25
N PHE A 203 -43.07 -15.39 -6.37
CA PHE A 203 -43.02 -16.00 -5.04
C PHE A 203 -44.47 -16.24 -4.56
N GLY A 204 -44.76 -17.51 -4.33
CA GLY A 204 -45.97 -18.15 -3.77
C GLY A 204 -45.77 -19.65 -4.00
N ASP A 205 -45.85 -20.56 -3.03
CA ASP A 205 -46.36 -20.55 -1.65
C ASP A 205 -45.29 -21.09 -0.67
#